data_AF-A0A669PQN9-F1
#
_entry.id   AF-A0A669PQN9-F1
#
_cell.length_a   1.000
_cell.length_b   1.000
_cell.length_c   1.000
_cell.angle_alpha   90.00
_cell.angle_beta   90.00
_cell.angle_gamma   90.00
#
_symmetry.space_group_name_H-M   'P 1'
#
loop_
_entity.id
_entity.type
_entity.pdbx_description
1 polymer ?
#
loop_
_entity_poly.entity_id
_entity_poly.type
_entity_poly.pdbx_seq_one_letter_code
_entity_poly.pdbx_strand_id
1 'polypeptide(L)'
;MPGYDYKLLERPRRRVLCPLCGKPMREPVRVSTCGHRFCDTCLQEFLSEGVFKCPEDQLPLDYAKIYPDPELEAQVLSLAIRCIHSEEGCRWSGLIRHLQAHLGTCGFNVIPCPNRCSTKLSRRDLPQHLQHGCPKRRVQCEFCAGDFTGEAFESTLGFGYPKFISHEDIKKRNYVRDNAIFIKASVEIPQKILS
;
A
#
# COMPACT_ATOMS: atom_id res chain seq x y z
N MET A 1 10.97 -3.13 -16.35
CA MET A 1 9.80 -4.03 -16.41
C MET A 1 9.33 -4.08 -17.85
N PRO A 2 9.06 -5.27 -18.40
CA PRO A 2 8.49 -5.43 -19.74
C PRO A 2 7.10 -4.76 -19.92
N GLY A 3 6.47 -5.00 -21.06
CA GLY A 3 5.14 -4.51 -21.42
C GLY A 3 4.05 -4.68 -20.35
N TYR A 4 2.94 -3.97 -20.52
CA TYR A 4 1.84 -3.91 -19.55
C TYR A 4 1.15 -5.27 -19.38
N ASP A 5 1.15 -5.79 -18.17
CA ASP A 5 0.48 -7.04 -17.80
C ASP A 5 -0.80 -6.77 -17.01
N TYR A 6 -1.81 -6.24 -17.72
CA TYR A 6 -3.09 -5.88 -17.12
C TYR A 6 -4.22 -6.72 -17.70
N LYS A 7 -5.32 -6.82 -16.96
CA LYS A 7 -6.56 -7.45 -17.40
C LYS A 7 -7.28 -6.53 -18.38
N LEU A 8 -6.94 -6.66 -19.65
CA LEU A 8 -7.54 -5.91 -20.76
C LEU A 8 -9.02 -6.30 -20.93
N LEU A 9 -9.87 -5.30 -21.19
CA LEU A 9 -11.29 -5.53 -21.49
C LEU A 9 -11.51 -6.07 -22.90
N GLU A 10 -10.64 -5.67 -23.83
CA GLU A 10 -10.69 -6.05 -25.23
C GLU A 10 -9.32 -6.52 -25.70
N ARG A 11 -9.30 -7.40 -26.71
CA ARG A 11 -8.05 -7.86 -27.29
C ARG A 11 -7.40 -6.71 -28.08
N PRO A 12 -6.18 -6.28 -27.71
CA PRO A 12 -5.50 -5.18 -28.38
C PRO A 12 -5.06 -5.61 -29.79
N ARG A 13 -4.94 -4.63 -30.69
CA ARG A 13 -4.43 -4.87 -32.05
C ARG A 13 -2.96 -5.30 -31.98
N ARG A 14 -2.53 -6.21 -32.86
CA ARG A 14 -1.14 -6.72 -32.89
C ARG A 14 -0.08 -5.60 -32.91
N ARG A 15 -0.35 -4.48 -33.60
CA ARG A 15 0.57 -3.34 -33.71
C ARG A 15 0.96 -2.66 -32.38
N VAL A 16 0.16 -2.84 -31.32
CA VAL A 16 0.46 -2.25 -30.00
C VAL A 16 1.15 -3.23 -29.06
N LEU A 17 1.32 -4.49 -29.49
CA LEU A 17 1.95 -5.55 -28.73
C LEU A 17 3.44 -5.60 -29.05
N CYS A 18 4.27 -5.73 -28.02
CA CYS A 18 5.68 -5.96 -28.16
C CYS A 18 5.95 -7.35 -28.77
N PRO A 19 6.76 -7.45 -29.84
CA PRO A 19 7.15 -8.74 -30.39
C PRO A 19 7.93 -9.64 -29.42
N LEU A 20 8.72 -9.03 -28.53
CA LEU A 20 9.60 -9.75 -27.60
C LEU A 20 8.84 -10.33 -26.40
N CYS A 21 7.90 -9.58 -25.81
CA CYS A 21 7.18 -10.03 -24.62
C CYS A 21 5.70 -10.37 -24.84
N GLY A 22 5.15 -10.11 -26.03
CA GLY A 22 3.76 -10.38 -26.39
C GLY A 22 2.70 -9.50 -25.70
N LYS A 23 3.11 -8.53 -24.88
CA LYS A 23 2.23 -7.64 -24.08
C LYS A 23 2.15 -6.24 -24.70
N PRO A 24 1.11 -5.43 -24.40
CA PRO A 24 1.07 -4.02 -24.81
C PRO A 24 2.35 -3.28 -24.43
N MET A 25 2.94 -2.54 -25.37
CA MET A 25 4.28 -1.98 -25.19
C MET A 25 4.31 -0.93 -24.06
N ARG A 26 5.22 -1.12 -23.11
CA ARG A 26 5.55 -0.10 -22.09
C ARG A 26 6.72 0.72 -22.60
N GLU A 27 6.60 2.04 -22.53
CA GLU A 27 7.63 2.99 -23.01
C GLU A 27 8.09 2.58 -24.41
N PRO A 28 7.17 2.55 -25.40
CA PRO A 28 7.48 2.02 -26.71
C PRO A 28 8.60 2.81 -27.37
N VAL A 29 9.56 2.09 -27.94
CA VAL A 29 10.62 2.63 -28.78
C VAL A 29 10.47 2.14 -30.20
N ARG A 30 10.83 2.99 -31.16
CA ARG A 30 10.84 2.69 -32.59
C ARG A 30 12.28 2.74 -33.11
N VAL A 31 12.66 1.72 -33.85
CA VAL A 31 13.93 1.65 -34.56
C VAL A 31 13.80 2.39 -35.89
N SER A 32 14.59 3.43 -36.14
CA SER A 32 14.38 4.27 -37.34
C SER A 32 14.75 3.59 -38.65
N THR A 33 15.66 2.60 -38.63
CA THR A 33 16.15 1.92 -39.84
C THR A 33 15.10 0.98 -40.46
N CYS A 34 14.24 0.38 -39.64
CA CYS A 34 13.22 -0.58 -40.10
C CYS A 34 11.79 -0.24 -39.67
N GLY A 35 11.59 0.69 -38.72
CA GLY A 35 10.28 1.10 -38.22
C GLY A 35 9.65 0.13 -37.22
N HIS A 36 10.33 -0.97 -36.85
CA HIS A 36 9.86 -1.92 -35.84
C HIS A 36 9.85 -1.29 -34.44
N ARG A 37 8.94 -1.79 -33.59
CA ARG A 37 8.64 -1.21 -32.29
C ARG A 37 8.66 -2.25 -31.18
N PHE A 38 9.17 -1.85 -30.02
CA PHE A 38 9.37 -2.72 -28.86
C PHE A 38 9.12 -1.93 -27.57
N CYS A 39 8.97 -2.61 -26.44
CA CYS A 39 9.18 -1.93 -25.16
C CYS A 39 10.66 -1.52 -25.06
N ASP A 40 10.96 -0.34 -24.49
CA ASP A 40 12.35 0.07 -24.25
C ASP A 40 13.15 -1.02 -23.53
N THR A 41 12.69 -1.42 -22.35
CA THR A 41 13.35 -2.46 -21.55
C THR A 41 13.55 -3.79 -22.26
N CYS A 42 12.58 -4.24 -23.08
CA CYS A 42 12.72 -5.49 -23.82
C CYS A 42 13.81 -5.41 -24.89
N LEU A 43 13.87 -4.29 -25.63
CA LEU A 43 14.90 -4.10 -26.64
C LEU A 43 16.29 -3.94 -25.99
N GLN A 44 16.39 -3.16 -24.91
CA GLN A 44 17.63 -3.00 -24.15
C GLN A 44 18.16 -4.34 -23.63
N GLU A 45 17.30 -5.18 -23.03
CA GLU A 45 17.68 -6.52 -22.56
C GLU A 45 18.19 -7.39 -23.72
N PHE A 46 17.50 -7.41 -24.86
CA PHE A 46 17.94 -8.18 -26.03
C PHE A 46 19.30 -7.71 -26.57
N LEU A 47 19.51 -6.40 -26.69
CA LEU A 47 20.76 -5.84 -27.19
C LEU A 47 21.93 -5.99 -26.19
N SER A 48 21.64 -6.18 -24.90
CA SER A 48 22.66 -6.39 -23.86
C SER A 48 23.48 -7.67 -24.06
N GLU A 49 22.97 -8.62 -24.84
CA GLU A 49 23.66 -9.85 -25.23
C GLU A 49 24.75 -9.62 -26.31
N GLY A 50 24.97 -8.38 -26.75
CA GLY A 50 25.96 -8.02 -27.77
C GLY A 50 25.47 -8.20 -29.21
N VAL A 51 24.15 -8.39 -29.40
CA VAL A 51 23.52 -8.54 -30.71
C VAL A 51 22.96 -7.20 -31.17
N PHE A 52 23.65 -6.52 -32.10
CA PHE A 52 23.23 -5.23 -32.66
C PHE A 52 22.36 -5.38 -33.91
N LYS A 53 21.29 -6.17 -33.79
CA LYS A 53 20.35 -6.43 -34.87
C LYS A 53 18.92 -6.31 -34.37
N CYS A 54 18.03 -5.87 -35.24
CA CYS A 54 16.61 -5.81 -34.93
C CYS A 54 16.04 -7.22 -34.73
N PRO A 55 15.31 -7.49 -33.64
CA PRO A 55 14.77 -8.82 -33.34
C PRO A 55 13.78 -9.38 -34.37
N GLU A 56 13.12 -8.52 -35.15
CA GLU A 56 12.06 -8.90 -36.10
C GLU A 56 12.60 -9.23 -37.49
N ASP A 57 13.54 -8.44 -38.01
CA ASP A 57 14.04 -8.53 -39.40
C ASP A 57 15.55 -8.76 -39.51
N GLN A 58 16.26 -8.79 -38.38
CA GLN A 58 17.72 -8.99 -38.28
C GLN A 58 18.56 -7.91 -38.98
N LEU A 59 17.96 -6.76 -39.34
CA LEU A 59 18.71 -5.63 -39.90
C LEU A 59 19.63 -5.01 -38.85
N PRO A 60 20.81 -4.46 -39.25
CA PRO A 60 21.71 -3.77 -38.33
C PRO A 60 21.00 -2.67 -37.55
N LEU A 61 21.23 -2.66 -36.24
CA LEU A 61 20.57 -1.77 -35.31
C LEU A 61 21.62 -1.00 -34.51
N ASP A 62 21.55 0.33 -34.59
CA ASP A 62 22.37 1.26 -33.82
C ASP A 62 21.53 1.88 -32.71
N TYR A 63 22.05 1.91 -31.48
CA TYR A 63 21.42 2.54 -30.33
C TYR A 63 21.07 4.02 -30.58
N ALA A 64 21.90 4.74 -31.34
CA ALA A 64 21.62 6.14 -31.70
C ALA A 64 20.42 6.31 -32.65
N LYS A 65 19.88 5.21 -33.18
CA LYS A 65 18.73 5.16 -34.10
C LYS A 65 17.45 4.61 -33.43
N ILE A 66 17.48 4.45 -32.11
CA ILE A 66 16.31 4.07 -31.30
C ILE A 66 15.70 5.34 -30.72
N TYR A 67 14.40 5.55 -30.94
CA TYR A 67 13.70 6.73 -30.45
C TYR A 67 12.41 6.33 -29.73
N PRO A 68 12.01 7.03 -28.66
CA PRO A 68 10.68 6.89 -28.09
C PRO A 68 9.59 7.10 -29.14
N ASP A 69 8.45 6.42 -28.99
CA ASP A 69 7.27 6.55 -29.86
C ASP A 69 6.06 7.06 -29.06
N PRO A 70 5.93 8.39 -28.86
CA PRO A 70 4.85 8.97 -28.06
C PRO A 70 3.46 8.73 -28.66
N GLU A 71 3.37 8.59 -29.99
CA GLU A 71 2.10 8.32 -30.66
C GLU A 71 1.61 6.91 -30.32
N LEU A 72 2.50 5.91 -30.39
CA LEU A 72 2.16 4.56 -29.95
C LEU A 72 1.90 4.50 -28.45
N GLU A 73 2.67 5.24 -27.64
CA GLU A 73 2.46 5.31 -26.20
C GLU A 73 1.05 5.80 -25.87
N ALA A 74 0.59 6.89 -26.50
CA ALA A 74 -0.77 7.38 -26.34
C ALA A 74 -1.84 6.34 -26.73
N GLN A 75 -1.59 5.55 -27.78
CA GLN A 75 -2.48 4.46 -28.18
C GLN A 75 -2.52 3.33 -27.14
N VAL A 76 -1.36 2.89 -26.64
CA VAL A 76 -1.28 1.87 -25.60
C VAL A 76 -1.97 2.34 -24.32
N LEU A 77 -1.69 3.57 -23.90
CA LEU A 77 -2.29 4.17 -22.70
C LEU A 77 -3.82 4.38 -22.81
N SER A 78 -4.35 4.32 -24.03
CA SER A 78 -5.80 4.38 -24.33
C SER A 78 -6.46 3.00 -24.38
N LEU A 79 -5.76 1.92 -24.05
CA LEU A 79 -6.37 0.60 -23.89
C LEU A 79 -7.21 0.54 -22.62
N ALA A 80 -8.37 -0.12 -22.70
CA ALA A 80 -9.28 -0.28 -21.58
C ALA A 80 -8.95 -1.55 -20.75
N ILE A 81 -8.88 -1.40 -19.44
CA ILE A 81 -8.49 -2.43 -18.47
C ILE A 81 -9.44 -2.47 -17.28
N ARG A 82 -9.42 -3.59 -16.56
CA ARG A 82 -9.94 -3.69 -15.18
C ARG A 82 -8.84 -3.36 -14.18
N CYS A 83 -9.24 -2.90 -13.00
CA CYS A 83 -8.32 -2.73 -11.87
C CYS A 83 -7.54 -4.02 -11.59
N ILE A 84 -6.27 -3.88 -11.18
CA ILE A 84 -5.42 -4.98 -10.72
C ILE A 84 -6.05 -5.74 -9.54
N HIS A 85 -6.79 -5.05 -8.68
CA HIS A 85 -7.54 -5.61 -7.54
C HIS A 85 -8.96 -6.08 -7.90
N SER A 86 -9.22 -6.36 -9.18
CA SER A 86 -10.56 -6.80 -9.62
C SER A 86 -11.00 -8.13 -9.03
N GLU A 87 -10.06 -9.04 -8.76
CA GLU A 87 -10.34 -10.32 -8.08
C GLU A 87 -10.68 -10.14 -6.59
N GLU A 88 -10.20 -9.06 -5.97
CA GLU A 88 -10.55 -8.73 -4.58
C GLU A 88 -11.92 -8.04 -4.47
N GLY A 89 -12.49 -7.61 -5.61
CA GLY A 89 -13.82 -6.99 -5.69
C GLY A 89 -13.81 -5.55 -6.21
N CYS A 90 -12.67 -5.00 -6.62
CA CYS A 90 -12.65 -3.69 -7.25
C CYS A 90 -13.36 -3.73 -8.62
N ARG A 91 -14.45 -2.97 -8.76
CA ARG A 91 -15.25 -2.92 -10.00
C ARG A 91 -14.78 -1.85 -10.99
N TRP A 92 -13.71 -1.12 -10.67
CA TRP A 92 -13.23 -0.08 -11.55
C TRP A 92 -12.70 -0.66 -12.86
N SER A 93 -13.10 -0.01 -13.94
CA SER A 93 -12.53 -0.21 -15.27
C SER A 93 -12.36 1.14 -15.95
N GLY A 94 -11.38 1.23 -16.83
CA GLY A 94 -11.01 2.48 -17.47
C GLY A 94 -9.76 2.32 -18.31
N LEU A 95 -9.20 3.44 -18.75
CA LEU A 95 -8.02 3.45 -19.61
C LEU A 95 -6.74 3.29 -18.78
N ILE A 96 -5.71 2.69 -19.36
CA ILE A 96 -4.41 2.51 -18.67
C ILE A 96 -3.90 3.85 -18.10
N ARG A 97 -3.99 4.96 -18.85
CA ARG A 97 -3.59 6.29 -18.36
C ARG A 97 -4.28 6.75 -17.07
N HIS A 98 -5.48 6.25 -16.77
CA HIS A 98 -6.24 6.62 -15.59
C HIS A 98 -6.01 5.66 -14.40
N LEU A 99 -5.27 4.56 -14.60
CA LEU A 99 -5.04 3.56 -13.56
C LEU A 99 -4.36 4.17 -12.34
N GLN A 100 -3.34 5.01 -12.52
CA GLN A 100 -2.61 5.59 -11.39
C GLN A 100 -3.49 6.52 -10.54
N ALA A 101 -4.33 7.33 -11.18
CA ALA A 101 -5.31 8.16 -10.49
C ALA A 101 -6.33 7.30 -9.72
N HIS A 102 -6.78 6.19 -10.32
CA HIS A 102 -7.64 5.22 -9.64
C HIS A 102 -6.95 4.56 -8.44
N LEU A 103 -5.70 4.10 -8.56
CA LEU A 103 -4.97 3.48 -7.44
C LEU A 103 -4.81 4.45 -6.25
N GLY A 104 -4.81 5.76 -6.51
CA GLY A 104 -4.87 6.80 -5.47
C GLY A 104 -6.15 6.77 -4.62
N THR A 105 -7.26 6.28 -5.15
CA THR A 105 -8.58 6.24 -4.47
C THR A 105 -9.14 4.83 -4.28
N CYS A 106 -8.52 3.81 -4.88
CA CYS A 106 -8.96 2.43 -4.82
C CYS A 106 -8.97 1.92 -3.37
N GLY A 107 -10.12 1.44 -2.91
CA GLY A 107 -10.29 0.89 -1.56
C GLY A 107 -9.46 -0.37 -1.31
N PHE A 108 -9.14 -1.13 -2.35
CA PHE A 108 -8.36 -2.36 -2.27
C PHE A 108 -6.85 -2.12 -2.35
N ASN A 109 -6.42 -0.94 -2.80
CA ASN A 109 -5.00 -0.64 -2.89
C ASN A 109 -4.37 -0.59 -1.49
N VAL A 110 -3.22 -1.25 -1.36
CA VAL A 110 -2.49 -1.33 -0.09
C VAL A 110 -1.67 -0.06 0.11
N ILE A 111 -1.91 0.61 1.23
CA ILE A 111 -1.24 1.85 1.60
C ILE A 111 -0.56 1.72 2.96
N PRO A 112 0.57 2.43 3.19
CA PRO A 112 1.16 2.52 4.51
C PRO A 112 0.26 3.33 5.43
N CYS A 113 0.25 2.98 6.72
CA CYS A 113 -0.45 3.77 7.73
C CYS A 113 0.12 5.20 7.82
N PRO A 114 -0.72 6.26 7.83
CA PRO A 114 -0.27 7.66 7.90
C PRO A 114 0.43 7.98 9.24
N ASN A 115 0.10 7.26 10.32
CA ASN A 115 0.80 7.36 11.60
C ASN A 115 2.19 6.70 11.59
N ARG A 116 2.62 6.17 10.43
CA ARG A 116 3.91 5.47 10.24
C ARG A 116 4.12 4.37 11.29
N CYS A 117 3.05 3.62 11.57
CA CYS A 117 3.23 2.29 12.17
C CYS A 117 3.78 1.34 11.09
N SER A 118 4.27 0.16 11.49
CA SER A 118 4.89 -0.79 10.57
C SER A 118 3.89 -1.54 9.67
N THR A 119 2.58 -1.32 9.84
CA THR A 119 1.52 -2.03 9.14
C THR A 119 1.22 -1.41 7.77
N LYS A 120 1.10 -2.27 6.75
CA LYS A 120 0.50 -1.95 5.45
C LYS A 120 -0.86 -2.63 5.38
N LEU A 121 -1.85 -1.92 4.87
CA LEU A 121 -3.25 -2.36 4.88
C LEU A 121 -3.98 -1.81 3.66
N SER A 122 -5.09 -2.45 3.28
CA SER A 122 -5.94 -1.92 2.22
C SER A 122 -6.51 -0.56 2.66
N ARG A 123 -6.73 0.35 1.70
CA ARG A 123 -7.29 1.68 1.99
C ARG A 123 -8.65 1.60 2.70
N ARG A 124 -9.48 0.59 2.39
CA ARG A 124 -10.79 0.40 3.03
C ARG A 124 -10.68 0.02 4.51
N ASP A 125 -9.61 -0.68 4.91
CA ASP A 125 -9.41 -1.12 6.30
C ASP A 125 -8.73 -0.04 7.15
N LEU A 126 -8.19 1.02 6.50
CA LEU A 126 -7.47 2.10 7.16
C LEU A 126 -8.27 2.82 8.25
N PRO A 127 -9.55 3.19 8.05
CA PRO A 127 -10.33 3.85 9.11
C PRO A 127 -10.44 3.01 10.38
N GLN A 128 -10.74 1.71 10.25
CA GLN A 128 -10.84 0.79 11.38
C GLN A 128 -9.49 0.63 12.10
N HIS A 129 -8.40 0.52 11.34
CA HIS A 129 -7.05 0.48 11.91
C HIS A 129 -6.74 1.76 12.69
N LEU A 130 -6.99 2.95 12.13
CA LEU A 130 -6.71 4.22 12.82
C LEU A 130 -7.53 4.39 14.10
N GLN A 131 -8.75 3.84 14.13
CA GLN A 131 -9.63 3.93 15.29
C GLN A 131 -9.24 2.94 16.40
N HIS A 132 -8.88 1.71 16.05
CA HIS A 132 -8.74 0.62 17.04
C HIS A 132 -7.41 -0.12 16.98
N GLY A 133 -6.87 -0.38 15.79
CA GLY A 133 -5.73 -1.28 15.62
C GLY A 133 -4.35 -0.62 15.57
N CYS A 134 -4.28 0.71 15.42
CA CYS A 134 -3.01 1.40 15.23
C CYS A 134 -2.35 1.66 16.59
N PRO A 135 -1.15 1.11 16.87
CA PRO A 135 -0.44 1.38 18.12
C PRO A 135 -0.06 2.86 18.28
N LYS A 136 0.05 3.57 17.15
CA LYS A 136 0.36 5.00 17.08
C LYS A 136 -0.89 5.88 16.92
N ARG A 137 -2.11 5.35 17.09
CA ARG A 137 -3.33 6.19 17.13
C ARG A 137 -3.27 7.13 18.33
N ARG A 138 -3.91 8.29 18.21
CA ARG A 138 -4.09 9.21 19.35
C ARG A 138 -5.30 8.78 20.16
N VAL A 139 -5.16 8.75 21.47
CA VAL A 139 -6.19 8.39 22.43
C VAL A 139 -6.26 9.47 23.48
N GLN A 140 -7.42 10.05 23.68
CA GLN A 140 -7.64 10.99 24.77
C GLN A 140 -8.26 10.26 25.96
N CYS A 141 -7.72 10.46 27.16
CA CYS A 141 -8.30 9.92 28.38
C CYS A 141 -9.56 10.71 28.75
N GLU A 142 -10.67 9.99 28.98
CA GLU A 142 -11.96 10.61 29.35
C GLU A 142 -11.96 11.27 30.74
N PHE A 143 -11.01 10.91 31.60
CA PHE A 143 -10.95 11.39 32.99
C PHE A 143 -10.00 12.58 33.18
N CYS A 144 -8.81 12.53 32.55
CA CYS A 144 -7.79 13.57 32.71
C CYS A 144 -7.56 14.41 31.44
N ALA A 145 -8.27 14.11 30.35
CA ALA A 145 -8.13 14.76 29.04
C ALA A 145 -6.74 14.66 28.40
N GLY A 146 -5.81 13.89 28.98
CA GLY A 146 -4.46 13.69 28.46
C GLY A 146 -4.45 12.88 27.17
N ASP A 147 -3.48 13.18 26.30
CA ASP A 147 -3.25 12.49 25.02
C ASP A 147 -2.22 11.37 25.17
N PHE A 148 -2.54 10.20 24.63
CA PHE A 148 -1.70 9.00 24.65
C PHE A 148 -1.62 8.38 23.25
N THR A 149 -0.57 7.61 22.98
CA THR A 149 -0.59 6.68 21.85
C THR A 149 -1.47 5.47 22.19
N GLY A 150 -1.97 4.75 21.18
CA GLY A 150 -2.73 3.51 21.40
C GLY A 150 -1.96 2.48 22.23
N GLU A 151 -0.67 2.30 21.94
CA GLU A 151 0.24 1.44 22.70
C GLU A 151 0.44 1.92 24.15
N ALA A 152 0.64 3.23 24.35
CA ALA A 152 0.75 3.80 25.69
C ALA A 152 -0.56 3.63 26.47
N PHE A 153 -1.71 3.85 25.83
CA PHE A 153 -3.03 3.69 26.44
C PHE A 153 -3.27 2.23 26.84
N GLU A 154 -3.00 1.27 25.96
CA GLU A 154 -3.17 -0.17 26.25
C GLU A 154 -2.20 -0.66 27.33
N SER A 155 -1.00 -0.06 27.44
CA SER A 155 -0.05 -0.37 28.53
C SER A 155 -0.34 0.38 29.84
N THR A 156 -1.03 1.53 29.78
CA THR A 156 -1.51 2.28 30.97
C THR A 156 -2.91 1.92 31.43
N LEU A 157 -3.64 1.09 30.67
CA LEU A 157 -4.70 0.26 31.25
C LEU A 157 -4.01 -0.56 32.34
N GLY A 158 -4.09 -0.05 33.57
CA GLY A 158 -3.33 -0.58 34.68
C GLY A 158 -3.50 -2.08 34.70
N PHE A 159 -2.39 -2.82 34.61
CA PHE A 159 -2.33 -4.21 34.99
C PHE A 159 -2.53 -4.29 36.52
N GLY A 160 -3.71 -3.90 36.99
CA GLY A 160 -4.28 -4.52 38.16
C GLY A 160 -4.63 -5.93 37.72
N TYR A 161 -3.69 -6.87 37.86
CA TYR A 161 -4.11 -8.26 37.97
C TYR A 161 -5.25 -8.28 39.00
N PRO A 162 -6.38 -8.97 38.75
CA PRO A 162 -7.30 -9.26 39.83
C PRO A 162 -6.55 -10.13 40.84
N LYS A 163 -5.81 -9.50 41.75
CA LYS A 163 -5.43 -10.12 43.01
C LYS A 163 -6.72 -10.15 43.80
N PHE A 164 -7.47 -11.23 43.63
CA PHE A 164 -8.58 -11.53 44.50
C PHE A 164 -8.04 -11.53 45.93
N ILE A 165 -8.48 -10.55 46.72
CA ILE A 165 -8.24 -10.55 48.16
C ILE A 165 -9.33 -11.42 48.80
N SER A 166 -8.95 -12.35 49.65
CA SER A 166 -9.93 -13.17 50.34
C SER A 166 -10.80 -12.29 51.26
N HIS A 167 -12.07 -12.69 51.46
CA HIS A 167 -12.92 -12.02 52.45
C HIS A 167 -12.36 -12.12 53.88
N GLU A 168 -11.47 -13.06 54.14
CA GLU A 168 -10.77 -13.17 55.40
C GLU A 168 -9.72 -12.05 55.51
N ASP A 169 -8.91 -11.83 54.48
CA ASP A 169 -7.85 -10.83 54.47
C ASP A 169 -8.38 -9.39 54.44
N ILE A 170 -9.51 -9.15 53.75
CA ILE A 170 -10.16 -7.83 53.76
C ILE A 170 -10.72 -7.47 55.15
N LYS A 171 -11.04 -8.48 55.97
CA LYS A 171 -11.54 -8.32 57.35
C LYS A 171 -10.43 -8.33 58.40
N LYS A 172 -9.23 -8.80 58.07
CA LYS A 172 -8.07 -8.82 59.00
C LYS A 172 -7.60 -7.43 59.41
N ARG A 173 -7.97 -6.38 58.68
CA ARG A 173 -7.71 -4.98 59.04
C ARG A 173 -9.00 -4.17 58.86
N ASN A 174 -9.00 -2.92 59.32
CA ASN A 174 -10.14 -2.00 59.22
C ASN A 174 -10.40 -1.49 57.79
N TYR A 175 -10.22 -2.34 56.77
CA TYR A 175 -10.55 -2.00 55.38
C TYR A 175 -12.05 -2.02 55.15
N VAL A 176 -12.85 -2.69 55.98
CA VAL A 176 -14.32 -2.68 55.90
C VAL A 176 -14.89 -2.08 57.18
N ARG A 177 -15.68 -1.01 57.06
CA ARG A 177 -16.39 -0.39 58.18
C ARG A 177 -17.78 0.02 57.71
N ASP A 178 -18.81 -0.36 58.47
CA ASP A 178 -20.21 0.03 58.20
C ASP A 178 -20.65 -0.21 56.74
N ASN A 179 -20.31 -1.38 56.19
CA ASN A 179 -20.54 -1.79 54.79
C ASN A 179 -19.78 -0.98 53.72
N ALA A 180 -18.84 -0.11 54.10
CA ALA A 180 -17.94 0.58 53.17
C ALA A 180 -16.56 -0.08 53.14
N ILE A 181 -15.99 -0.24 51.95
CA ILE A 181 -14.61 -0.72 51.74
C ILE A 181 -13.69 0.47 51.51
N PHE A 182 -12.61 0.59 52.28
CA PHE A 182 -11.60 1.64 52.20
C PHE A 182 -10.39 1.14 51.41
N ILE A 183 -10.23 1.66 50.19
CA ILE A 183 -9.11 1.35 49.30
C ILE A 183 -8.15 2.53 49.30
N LYS A 184 -6.90 2.30 49.72
CA LYS A 184 -5.83 3.29 49.57
C LYS A 184 -5.11 3.04 48.24
N ALA A 185 -5.34 3.89 47.25
CA ALA A 185 -4.59 3.91 46.01
C ALA A 185 -3.47 4.97 46.10
N SER A 186 -2.25 4.59 45.75
CA SER A 186 -1.18 5.55 45.46
C SER A 186 -1.09 5.68 43.94
N VAL A 187 -1.36 6.87 43.41
CA VAL A 187 -1.22 7.15 41.99
C VAL A 187 0.14 7.82 41.80
N GLU A 188 1.09 7.11 41.20
CA GLU A 188 2.33 7.74 40.73
C GLU A 188 2.01 8.48 39.44
N ILE A 189 2.03 9.81 39.48
CA ILE A 189 1.87 10.64 38.29
C ILE A 189 3.22 10.68 37.57
N PRO A 190 3.36 10.15 36.35
CA PRO A 190 4.62 10.24 35.62
C PRO A 190 4.95 11.71 35.35
N GLN A 191 6.17 12.14 35.67
CA GLN A 191 6.63 13.54 35.51
C GLN A 191 6.59 14.05 34.05
N LYS A 192 6.30 13.20 33.06
CA LYS A 192 6.22 13.58 31.63
C LYS A 192 4.90 14.27 31.21
N ILE A 193 4.00 14.57 32.15
CA ILE A 193 2.72 15.27 31.85
C ILE A 193 2.81 16.78 32.21
N LEU A 194 3.95 17.27 32.70
CA LEU A 194 4.21 18.70 32.96
C LEU A 194 5.43 19.16 32.15
N SER A 195 5.29 19.25 30.83
CA SER A 195 6.18 20.03 29.95
C SER A 195 5.50 20.30 28.62
#